data_AF-A0A812VWU3-F1
#
_entry.id   AF-A0A812VWU3-F1
#
_cell.length_a   1.000
_cell.length_b   1.000
_cell.length_c   1.000
_cell.angle_alpha   90.00
_cell.angle_beta   90.00
_cell.angle_gamma   90.00
#
_symmetry.space_group_name_H-M   'P 1'
#
loop_
_entity.id
_entity.type
_entity.pdbx_description
1 polymer ?
#
loop_
_entity_poly.entity_id
_entity_poly.type
_entity_poly.pdbx_seq_one_letter_code
_entity_poly.pdbx_strand_id
1 'polypeptide(L)'
;ADLSVSMELCQKLDFGKLSLHVLSMHCCGKEIILKLQLVEVQDLCLATLEGHERLEYAKGRKDAGSKFFKRDKFESALERYSLAAEMLGHRDDIKDNALWAQAQDVRALCELNAAACLLKLEKWREAEAVCNAILRASPDNEKALFRRAKALLASGDAARAEVDLRRVLEANSGNAEAKQLLQKARQQGKGTEKERKVYAKMLQ
;
A
#
# COMPACT_ATOMS: atom_id res chain seq x y z
N ALA A 1 10.94 32.38 0.09
CA ALA A 1 10.23 31.18 0.57
C ALA A 1 9.44 30.65 -0.61
N ASP A 2 10.10 29.81 -1.42
CA ASP A 2 9.49 29.27 -2.63
C ASP A 2 8.31 28.37 -2.26
N LEU A 3 7.15 28.77 -2.73
CA LEU A 3 5.87 28.16 -2.42
C LEU A 3 5.86 26.70 -2.92
N SER A 4 5.80 25.74 -1.99
CA SER A 4 5.73 24.29 -2.23
C SER A 4 4.41 23.82 -2.86
N VAL A 5 3.63 24.72 -3.46
CA VAL A 5 2.26 24.49 -3.94
C VAL A 5 2.22 23.71 -5.26
N SER A 6 3.22 23.89 -6.13
CA SER A 6 3.29 23.17 -7.41
C SER A 6 3.41 21.65 -7.23
N MET A 7 4.16 21.22 -6.20
CA MET A 7 4.38 19.81 -5.93
C MET A 7 3.17 19.12 -5.29
N GLU A 8 2.38 19.84 -4.47
CA GLU A 8 1.19 19.26 -3.82
C GLU A 8 -0.01 19.10 -4.76
N LEU A 9 -0.19 19.98 -5.76
CA LEU A 9 -1.28 19.84 -6.73
C LEU A 9 -1.08 18.64 -7.68
N CYS A 10 0.11 18.44 -8.26
CA CYS A 10 0.46 17.23 -9.04
C CYS A 10 0.36 15.93 -8.20
N GLN A 11 0.40 16.08 -6.88
CA GLN A 11 0.35 14.97 -5.94
C GLN A 11 -1.08 14.53 -5.58
N LYS A 12 -2.07 15.42 -5.70
CA LYS A 12 -3.49 15.12 -5.45
C LYS A 12 -4.29 14.85 -6.70
N LEU A 13 -3.86 15.38 -7.83
CA LEU A 13 -4.54 15.23 -9.10
C LEU A 13 -3.56 14.57 -10.06
N ASP A 14 -3.99 13.50 -10.71
CA ASP A 14 -3.17 12.57 -11.50
C ASP A 14 -2.69 13.15 -12.85
N PHE A 15 -2.39 14.44 -12.88
CA PHE A 15 -1.92 15.15 -14.06
C PHE A 15 -0.43 14.86 -14.31
N GLY A 16 -0.07 14.63 -15.57
CA GLY A 16 1.31 14.32 -15.96
C GLY A 16 2.28 15.48 -15.68
N LYS A 17 1.85 16.71 -15.96
CA LYS A 17 2.61 17.93 -15.71
C LYS A 17 1.63 19.08 -15.45
N LEU A 18 1.90 19.90 -14.43
CA LEU A 18 1.07 21.02 -14.06
C LEU A 18 1.92 22.28 -13.97
N SER A 19 1.60 23.28 -14.79
CA SER A 19 2.29 24.57 -14.82
C SER A 19 1.44 25.61 -14.09
N LEU A 20 1.96 26.14 -12.98
CA LEU A 20 1.31 27.16 -12.15
C LEU A 20 2.14 28.45 -12.18
N HIS A 21 1.49 29.58 -12.42
CA HIS A 21 2.08 30.90 -12.20
C HIS A 21 1.59 31.46 -10.86
N VAL A 22 2.53 31.92 -10.02
CA VAL A 22 2.20 32.60 -8.76
C VAL A 22 2.05 34.09 -9.02
N LEU A 23 0.83 34.61 -8.91
CA LEU A 23 0.54 36.04 -9.06
C LEU A 23 0.45 36.71 -7.67
N SER A 24 1.63 37.11 -7.20
CA SER A 24 1.96 38.06 -6.10
C SER A 24 1.98 37.56 -4.64
N MET A 25 2.93 38.14 -3.89
CA MET A 25 3.15 38.06 -2.43
C MET A 25 3.44 39.46 -1.90
N HIS A 26 2.92 39.82 -0.71
CA HIS A 26 3.48 40.88 0.15
C HIS A 26 3.41 40.49 1.64
N CYS A 27 4.45 40.87 2.39
CA CYS A 27 4.65 40.63 3.82
C CYS A 27 4.18 41.84 4.65
N CYS A 28 4.09 41.68 5.98
CA CYS A 28 3.67 42.66 7.01
C CYS A 28 2.16 42.69 7.34
N GLY A 29 1.64 41.58 7.90
CA GLY A 29 0.39 41.60 8.68
C GLY A 29 -0.92 41.72 7.91
N LYS A 30 -0.93 41.52 6.58
CA LYS A 30 -2.14 41.54 5.75
C LYS A 30 -2.42 40.15 5.15
N GLU A 31 -3.69 39.90 4.84
CA GLU A 31 -4.19 38.67 4.23
C GLU A 31 -3.54 38.43 2.85
N ILE A 32 -2.97 37.23 2.64
CA ILE A 32 -2.32 36.84 1.39
C ILE A 32 -3.30 36.03 0.55
N ILE A 33 -3.70 36.58 -0.60
CA ILE A 33 -4.55 35.88 -1.58
C ILE A 33 -3.68 35.29 -2.68
N LEU A 34 -3.51 33.97 -2.67
CA LEU A 34 -2.82 33.24 -3.74
C LEU A 34 -3.81 32.94 -4.86
N LYS A 35 -3.67 33.61 -6.00
CA LYS A 35 -4.40 33.25 -7.23
C LYS A 35 -3.57 32.26 -8.03
N LEU A 36 -4.04 31.02 -8.09
CA LEU A 36 -3.46 29.96 -8.90
C LEU A 36 -4.21 29.90 -10.23
N GLN A 37 -3.48 30.07 -11.34
CA GLN A 37 -4.02 29.85 -12.68
C GLN A 37 -3.41 28.58 -13.27
N LEU A 38 -4.26 27.62 -13.62
CA LEU A 38 -3.90 26.41 -14.31
C LEU A 38 -3.66 26.74 -15.80
N VAL A 39 -2.40 26.65 -16.24
CA VAL A 39 -2.01 27.07 -17.60
C VAL A 39 -2.19 25.95 -18.61
N GLU A 40 -1.76 24.75 -18.26
CA GLU A 40 -1.80 23.58 -19.13
C GLU A 40 -2.01 22.35 -18.26
N VAL A 41 -2.94 21.50 -18.68
CA VAL A 41 -3.10 20.14 -18.19
C VAL A 41 -2.79 19.24 -19.37
N GLN A 42 -1.74 18.45 -19.25
CA GLN A 42 -1.58 17.30 -20.13
C GLN A 42 -2.34 16.14 -19.51
N ASP A 43 -3.45 15.78 -20.16
CA ASP A 43 -4.20 14.58 -19.84
C ASP A 43 -3.30 13.38 -20.09
N LEU A 44 -2.84 12.77 -19.00
CA LEU A 44 -2.20 11.49 -19.08
C LEU A 44 -3.31 10.45 -19.24
N CYS A 45 -3.64 10.11 -20.48
CA CYS A 45 -4.54 9.01 -20.74
C CYS A 45 -3.82 7.70 -20.37
N LEU A 46 -4.10 7.18 -19.18
CA LEU A 46 -3.50 5.93 -18.69
C LEU A 46 -3.73 4.77 -19.66
N ALA A 47 -4.84 4.81 -20.42
CA ALA A 47 -5.20 3.83 -21.43
C ALA A 47 -4.34 3.88 -22.70
N THR A 48 -3.64 4.98 -22.98
CA THR A 48 -2.81 5.11 -24.20
C THR A 48 -1.32 4.93 -23.95
N LEU A 49 -0.89 4.73 -22.69
CA LEU A 49 0.52 4.54 -22.36
C LEU A 49 1.01 3.18 -22.88
N GLU A 50 2.06 3.20 -23.69
CA GLU A 50 2.73 1.99 -24.17
C GLU A 50 3.48 1.29 -23.04
N GLY A 51 3.81 0.00 -23.22
CA GLY A 51 4.32 -0.86 -22.14
C GLY A 51 5.53 -0.30 -21.36
N HIS A 52 6.50 0.32 -22.05
CA HIS A 52 7.67 0.91 -21.40
C HIS A 52 7.31 2.19 -20.62
N GLU A 53 6.54 3.09 -21.23
CA GLU A 53 6.10 4.34 -20.59
C GLU A 53 5.23 4.07 -19.37
N ARG A 54 4.36 3.07 -19.46
CA ARG A 54 3.52 2.61 -18.36
C ARG A 54 4.35 2.09 -17.19
N LEU A 55 5.38 1.30 -17.47
CA LEU A 55 6.29 0.79 -16.44
C LEU A 55 7.03 1.92 -15.74
N GLU A 56 7.60 2.86 -16.51
CA GLU A 56 8.31 4.02 -15.95
C GLU A 56 7.37 4.91 -15.13
N TYR A 57 6.15 5.13 -15.60
CA TYR A 57 5.14 5.86 -14.85
C TYR A 57 4.78 5.16 -13.52
N ALA A 58 4.56 3.84 -13.55
CA ALA A 58 4.27 3.07 -12.35
C ALA A 58 5.44 3.07 -11.35
N LYS A 59 6.69 3.04 -11.82
CA LYS A 59 7.89 3.23 -10.98
C LYS A 59 7.88 4.61 -10.31
N GLY A 60 7.60 5.67 -11.06
CA GLY A 60 7.47 7.03 -10.52
C GLY A 60 6.37 7.14 -9.45
N ARG A 61 5.24 6.47 -9.67
CA ARG A 61 4.14 6.36 -8.69
C ARG A 61 4.56 5.63 -7.42
N LYS A 62 5.24 4.48 -7.55
CA LYS A 62 5.80 3.74 -6.41
C LYS A 62 6.74 4.61 -5.57
N ASP A 63 7.59 5.40 -6.21
CA ASP A 63 8.54 6.28 -5.52
C ASP A 63 7.82 7.45 -4.84
N ALA A 64 6.79 8.01 -5.46
CA ALA A 64 5.91 9.00 -4.84
C ALA A 64 5.18 8.42 -3.61
N GLY A 65 4.64 7.20 -3.72
CA GLY A 65 4.04 6.47 -2.60
C GLY A 65 5.04 6.27 -1.46
N SER A 66 6.30 5.98 -1.77
CA SER A 66 7.38 5.83 -0.78
C SER A 66 7.67 7.15 -0.04
N LYS A 67 7.60 8.28 -0.74
CA LYS A 67 7.74 9.62 -0.11
C LYS A 67 6.58 9.93 0.83
N PHE A 68 5.34 9.59 0.45
CA PHE A 68 4.17 9.76 1.32
C PHE A 68 4.20 8.85 2.54
N PHE A 69 4.60 7.59 2.35
CA PHE A 69 4.71 6.63 3.44
C PHE A 69 5.70 7.11 4.51
N LYS A 70 6.85 7.67 4.09
CA LYS A 70 7.85 8.26 5.01
C LYS A 70 7.36 9.51 5.77
N ARG A 71 6.27 10.13 5.33
CA ARG A 71 5.64 11.30 5.95
C ARG A 71 4.36 10.95 6.70
N ASP A 72 4.14 9.66 6.97
CA ASP A 72 2.95 9.10 7.60
C ASP A 72 1.62 9.45 6.91
N LYS A 73 1.67 9.85 5.62
CA LYS A 73 0.48 10.10 4.79
C LYS A 73 0.05 8.79 4.12
N PHE A 74 -0.51 7.86 4.90
CA PHE A 74 -0.74 6.49 4.44
C PHE A 74 -1.86 6.37 3.40
N GLU A 75 -2.89 7.22 3.44
CA GLU A 75 -3.95 7.24 2.42
C GLU A 75 -3.39 7.65 1.06
N SER A 76 -2.63 8.74 1.01
CA SER A 76 -1.97 9.19 -0.22
C SER A 76 -0.93 8.19 -0.71
N ALA A 77 -0.21 7.52 0.20
CA ALA A 77 0.71 6.44 -0.18
C ALA A 77 -0.04 5.26 -0.80
N LEU A 78 -1.14 4.83 -0.18
CA LEU A 78 -1.99 3.74 -0.64
C LEU A 78 -2.53 4.03 -2.04
N GLU A 79 -3.09 5.21 -2.28
CA GLU A 79 -3.60 5.62 -3.59
C GLU A 79 -2.53 5.48 -4.68
N ARG A 80 -1.30 5.95 -4.41
CA ARG A 80 -0.18 5.85 -5.35
C ARG A 80 0.25 4.41 -5.63
N TYR A 81 0.29 3.55 -4.61
CA TYR A 81 0.65 2.14 -4.79
C TYR A 81 -0.45 1.35 -5.50
N SER A 82 -1.72 1.55 -5.12
CA SER A 82 -2.86 0.85 -5.71
C SER A 82 -2.96 1.12 -7.20
N LEU A 83 -2.86 2.41 -7.60
CA LEU A 83 -2.89 2.77 -9.02
C LEU A 83 -1.71 2.19 -9.80
N ALA A 84 -0.50 2.23 -9.23
CA ALA A 84 0.67 1.63 -9.87
C ALA A 84 0.50 0.12 -10.07
N ALA A 85 -0.07 -0.58 -9.09
CA ALA A 85 -0.34 -2.01 -9.19
C ALA A 85 -1.43 -2.33 -10.22
N GLU A 86 -2.50 -1.55 -10.26
CA GLU A 86 -3.61 -1.67 -11.22
C GLU A 86 -3.13 -1.49 -12.67
N MET A 87 -2.32 -0.46 -12.93
CA MET A 87 -1.75 -0.21 -14.26
C MET A 87 -0.89 -1.36 -14.78
N LEU A 88 -0.21 -2.07 -13.89
CA LEU A 88 0.64 -3.23 -14.22
C LEU A 88 -0.14 -4.55 -14.13
N GLY A 89 -1.46 -4.48 -13.99
CA GLY A 89 -2.36 -5.62 -13.83
C GLY A 89 -2.62 -6.41 -15.12
N HIS A 90 -2.55 -5.73 -16.26
CA HIS A 90 -2.99 -6.23 -17.56
C HIS A 90 -1.81 -6.42 -18.51
N ARG A 91 -1.73 -7.59 -19.14
CA ARG A 91 -0.67 -7.96 -20.08
C ARG A 91 -0.84 -7.32 -21.45
N ASP A 92 -2.05 -6.83 -21.77
CA ASP A 92 -2.49 -6.53 -23.14
C ASP A 92 -1.54 -5.60 -23.91
N ASP A 93 -0.82 -4.71 -23.20
CA ASP A 93 0.08 -3.72 -23.80
C ASP A 93 1.58 -4.05 -23.64
N ILE A 94 1.93 -5.14 -22.94
CA ILE A 94 3.33 -5.58 -22.71
C ILE A 94 3.55 -6.96 -23.34
N LYS A 95 3.86 -6.96 -24.65
CA LYS A 95 4.16 -8.17 -25.41
C LYS A 95 5.56 -8.75 -25.11
N ASP A 96 6.49 -7.89 -24.71
CA ASP A 96 7.84 -8.31 -24.32
C ASP A 96 7.80 -9.02 -22.96
N ASN A 97 8.22 -10.29 -22.93
CA ASN A 97 8.22 -11.11 -21.72
C ASN A 97 9.17 -10.58 -20.63
N ALA A 98 10.32 -10.02 -21.00
CA ALA A 98 11.27 -9.45 -20.05
C ALA A 98 10.72 -8.18 -19.43
N LEU A 99 10.08 -7.33 -20.24
CA LEU A 99 9.40 -6.12 -19.75
C LEU A 99 8.20 -6.48 -18.85
N TRP A 100 7.45 -7.52 -19.21
CA TRP A 100 6.34 -8.03 -18.41
C TRP A 100 6.79 -8.55 -17.05
N ALA A 101 7.90 -9.30 -17.00
CA ALA A 101 8.47 -9.76 -15.74
C ALA A 101 8.85 -8.59 -14.84
N GLN A 102 9.53 -7.56 -15.39
CA GLN A 102 9.86 -6.34 -14.64
C GLN A 102 8.60 -5.60 -14.15
N ALA A 103 7.54 -5.54 -14.96
CA ALA A 103 6.26 -4.98 -14.55
C ALA A 103 5.64 -5.75 -13.38
N GLN A 104 5.67 -7.08 -13.40
CA GLN A 104 5.16 -7.88 -12.29
C GLN A 104 5.98 -7.70 -11.01
N ASP A 105 7.31 -7.53 -11.10
CA ASP A 105 8.14 -7.22 -9.94
C ASP A 105 7.77 -5.87 -9.31
N VAL A 106 7.59 -4.83 -10.14
CA VAL A 106 7.17 -3.50 -9.65
C VAL A 106 5.77 -3.56 -9.07
N ARG A 107 4.84 -4.30 -9.70
CA ARG A 107 3.49 -4.52 -9.19
C ARG A 107 3.50 -5.19 -7.82
N ALA A 108 4.23 -6.29 -7.67
CA ALA A 108 4.33 -7.02 -6.41
C ALA A 108 4.88 -6.14 -5.28
N LEU A 109 5.87 -5.28 -5.57
CA LEU A 109 6.36 -4.28 -4.61
C LEU A 109 5.29 -3.25 -4.23
N CYS A 110 4.50 -2.78 -5.19
CA CYS A 110 3.40 -1.85 -4.93
C CYS A 110 2.30 -2.49 -4.08
N GLU A 111 1.85 -3.70 -4.42
CA GLU A 111 0.85 -4.44 -3.63
C GLU A 111 1.33 -4.70 -2.20
N LEU A 112 2.61 -5.08 -2.04
CA LEU A 112 3.23 -5.21 -0.72
C LEU A 112 3.14 -3.89 0.05
N ASN A 113 3.54 -2.77 -0.55
CA ASN A 113 3.52 -1.48 0.13
C ASN A 113 2.09 -0.98 0.41
N ALA A 114 1.13 -1.26 -0.48
CA ALA A 114 -0.29 -1.02 -0.26
C ALA A 114 -0.79 -1.77 0.98
N ALA A 115 -0.46 -3.06 1.11
CA ALA A 115 -0.78 -3.83 2.31
C ALA A 115 -0.16 -3.23 3.59
N ALA A 116 1.06 -2.69 3.51
CA ALA A 116 1.66 -1.98 4.64
C ALA A 116 0.92 -0.69 5.01
N CYS A 117 0.43 0.06 4.02
CA CYS A 117 -0.39 1.25 4.25
C CYS A 117 -1.72 0.87 4.90
N LEU A 118 -2.39 -0.17 4.40
CA LEU A 118 -3.67 -0.65 4.94
C LEU A 118 -3.55 -1.09 6.40
N LEU A 119 -2.44 -1.74 6.78
CA LEU A 119 -2.15 -2.05 8.18
C LEU A 119 -1.96 -0.80 9.05
N LYS A 120 -1.34 0.25 8.52
CA LYS A 120 -1.18 1.54 9.24
C LYS A 120 -2.50 2.29 9.39
N LEU A 121 -3.41 2.10 8.44
CA LEU A 121 -4.77 2.66 8.43
C LEU A 121 -5.80 1.80 9.18
N GLU A 122 -5.36 0.70 9.80
CA GLU A 122 -6.24 -0.23 10.50
C GLU A 122 -7.34 -0.88 9.62
N LYS A 123 -7.11 -0.91 8.31
CA LYS A 123 -8.00 -1.51 7.31
C LYS A 123 -7.68 -2.99 7.14
N TRP A 124 -7.95 -3.77 8.18
CA TRP A 124 -7.48 -5.16 8.31
C TRP A 124 -7.98 -6.08 7.20
N ARG A 125 -9.27 -6.02 6.85
CA ARG A 125 -9.87 -6.87 5.80
C ARG A 125 -9.29 -6.57 4.42
N GLU A 126 -9.08 -5.29 4.11
CA GLU A 126 -8.45 -4.87 2.85
C GLU A 126 -6.98 -5.34 2.82
N ALA A 127 -6.23 -5.19 3.92
CA ALA A 127 -4.85 -5.64 4.02
C ALA A 127 -4.73 -7.16 3.81
N GLU A 128 -5.64 -7.94 4.41
CA GLU A 128 -5.73 -9.38 4.23
C GLU A 128 -6.00 -9.74 2.76
N ALA A 129 -6.96 -9.08 2.11
CA ALA A 129 -7.30 -9.32 0.71
C ALA A 129 -6.12 -9.07 -0.23
N VAL A 130 -5.39 -7.96 -0.04
CA VAL A 130 -4.17 -7.66 -0.81
C VAL A 130 -3.09 -8.71 -0.56
N CYS A 131 -2.84 -9.09 0.69
CA CYS A 131 -1.85 -10.13 1.00
C CYS A 131 -2.24 -11.49 0.40
N ASN A 132 -3.52 -11.85 0.40
CA ASN A 132 -4.02 -13.07 -0.24
C ASN A 132 -3.73 -13.07 -1.74
N ALA A 133 -3.88 -11.93 -2.43
CA ALA A 133 -3.54 -11.81 -3.85
C ALA A 133 -2.05 -12.08 -4.11
N ILE A 134 -1.17 -11.47 -3.31
CA ILE A 134 0.29 -11.68 -3.41
C ILE A 134 0.63 -13.15 -3.16
N LEU A 135 0.05 -13.76 -2.13
CA LEU A 135 0.33 -15.16 -1.76
C LEU A 135 -0.22 -16.19 -2.76
N ARG A 136 -1.20 -15.83 -3.60
CA ARG A 136 -1.61 -16.70 -4.72
C ARG A 136 -0.50 -16.82 -5.78
N ALA A 137 0.24 -15.73 -6.02
CA ALA A 137 1.35 -15.71 -6.98
C ALA A 137 2.69 -16.14 -6.35
N SER A 138 2.90 -15.82 -5.08
CA SER A 138 4.14 -16.11 -4.34
C SER A 138 3.80 -16.63 -2.93
N PRO A 139 3.48 -17.93 -2.79
CA PRO A 139 2.98 -18.50 -1.54
C PRO A 139 3.91 -18.32 -0.34
N ASP A 140 5.22 -18.23 -0.57
CA ASP A 140 6.25 -18.13 0.47
C ASP A 140 6.79 -16.70 0.66
N ASN A 141 6.06 -15.69 0.17
CA ASN A 141 6.46 -14.30 0.36
C ASN A 141 6.38 -13.91 1.86
N GLU A 142 7.53 -13.88 2.53
CA GLU A 142 7.67 -13.59 3.97
C GLU A 142 6.93 -12.32 4.37
N LYS A 143 7.06 -11.23 3.60
CA LYS A 143 6.44 -9.94 3.91
C LYS A 143 4.92 -10.00 3.83
N ALA A 144 4.37 -10.70 2.84
CA ALA A 144 2.92 -10.86 2.69
C ALA A 144 2.34 -11.76 3.79
N LEU A 145 3.00 -12.87 4.13
CA LEU A 145 2.61 -13.74 5.25
C LEU A 145 2.60 -12.95 6.57
N PHE A 146 3.68 -12.23 6.83
CA PHE A 146 3.82 -11.43 8.04
C PHE A 146 2.74 -10.35 8.16
N ARG A 147 2.48 -9.62 7.07
CA ARG A 147 1.46 -8.57 7.02
C ARG A 147 0.05 -9.12 7.15
N ARG A 148 -0.25 -10.25 6.50
CA ARG A 148 -1.53 -10.96 6.65
C ARG A 148 -1.74 -11.40 8.09
N ALA A 149 -0.73 -11.98 8.73
CA ALA A 149 -0.82 -12.38 10.13
C ALA A 149 -1.15 -11.20 11.06
N LYS A 150 -0.56 -10.02 10.84
CA LYS A 150 -0.89 -8.80 11.60
C LYS A 150 -2.36 -8.40 11.43
N ALA A 151 -2.87 -8.42 10.20
CA ALA A 151 -4.28 -8.13 9.91
C ALA A 151 -5.23 -9.14 10.56
N LEU A 152 -4.90 -10.43 10.48
CA LEU A 152 -5.68 -11.52 11.06
C LEU A 152 -5.75 -11.43 12.59
N LEU A 153 -4.61 -11.15 13.26
CA LEU A 153 -4.60 -10.94 14.71
C LEU A 153 -5.44 -9.73 15.13
N ALA A 154 -5.37 -8.63 14.38
CA ALA A 154 -6.19 -7.46 14.65
C ALA A 154 -7.69 -7.73 14.44
N SER A 155 -8.02 -8.65 13.52
CA SER A 155 -9.40 -9.07 13.23
C SER A 155 -9.89 -10.23 14.12
N GLY A 156 -9.07 -10.72 15.06
CA GLY A 156 -9.42 -11.80 16.00
C GLY A 156 -9.20 -13.22 15.48
N ASP A 157 -8.70 -13.41 14.25
CA ASP A 157 -8.42 -14.71 13.66
C ASP A 157 -7.00 -15.20 14.02
N ALA A 158 -6.83 -15.48 15.32
CA ALA A 158 -5.54 -15.88 15.87
C ALA A 158 -5.03 -17.23 15.31
N ALA A 159 -5.95 -18.13 14.92
CA ALA A 159 -5.60 -19.45 14.40
C ALA A 159 -4.90 -19.35 13.04
N ARG A 160 -5.46 -18.58 12.10
CA ARG A 160 -4.83 -18.38 10.79
C ARG A 160 -3.56 -17.54 10.89
N ALA A 161 -3.54 -16.55 11.78
CA ALA A 161 -2.32 -15.76 12.00
C ALA A 161 -1.16 -16.61 12.53
N GLU A 162 -1.41 -17.55 13.42
CA GLU A 162 -0.37 -18.45 13.93
C GLU A 162 0.24 -19.31 12.80
N VAL A 163 -0.56 -19.80 11.86
CA VAL A 163 -0.08 -20.55 10.70
C VAL A 163 0.89 -19.70 9.87
N ASP A 164 0.50 -18.45 9.56
CA ASP A 164 1.34 -17.54 8.79
C ASP A 164 2.64 -17.18 9.50
N LEU A 165 2.58 -16.93 10.80
CA LEU A 165 3.76 -16.56 11.61
C LEU A 165 4.76 -17.71 11.75
N ARG A 166 4.30 -18.97 11.81
CA ARG A 166 5.20 -20.13 11.77
C ARG A 166 5.96 -20.20 10.45
N ARG A 167 5.26 -20.02 9.32
CA ARG A 167 5.90 -20.00 7.99
C ARG A 167 6.91 -18.86 7.85
N VAL A 168 6.62 -17.68 8.40
CA VAL A 168 7.58 -16.57 8.48
C VAL A 168 8.83 -16.97 9.26
N LEU A 169 8.68 -17.65 10.40
CA LEU A 169 9.79 -18.08 11.25
C LEU A 169 10.57 -19.28 10.71
N GLU A 170 9.94 -20.11 9.87
CA GLU A 170 10.61 -21.17 9.10
C GLU A 170 11.58 -20.56 8.07
N ALA A 171 11.14 -19.52 7.36
CA ALA A 171 11.99 -18.81 6.40
C ALA A 171 13.02 -17.89 7.08
N ASN A 172 12.63 -17.22 8.15
CA ASN A 172 13.44 -16.23 8.87
C ASN A 172 13.28 -16.38 10.38
N SER A 173 14.04 -17.31 10.96
CA SER A 173 14.04 -17.59 12.39
C SER A 173 14.56 -16.42 13.26
N GLY A 174 15.19 -15.42 12.65
CA GLY A 174 15.69 -14.21 13.30
C GLY A 174 14.65 -13.12 13.51
N ASN A 175 13.45 -13.24 12.92
CA ASN A 175 12.42 -12.21 12.99
C ASN A 175 11.80 -12.09 14.40
N ALA A 176 12.29 -11.14 15.20
CA ALA A 176 11.85 -10.94 16.58
C ALA A 176 10.38 -10.51 16.69
N GLU A 177 9.89 -9.67 15.77
CA GLU A 177 8.50 -9.21 15.75
C GLU A 177 7.55 -10.39 15.45
N ALA A 178 7.93 -11.30 14.54
CA ALA A 178 7.16 -12.50 14.25
C ALA A 178 7.06 -13.45 15.45
N LYS A 179 8.14 -13.61 16.24
CA LYS A 179 8.12 -14.39 17.48
C LYS A 179 7.15 -13.80 18.51
N GLN A 180 7.18 -12.48 18.69
CA GLN A 180 6.27 -11.78 19.60
C GLN A 180 4.82 -11.92 19.17
N LEU A 181 4.52 -11.72 17.88
CA LEU A 181 3.17 -11.87 17.35
C LEU A 181 2.68 -13.33 17.46
N LEU A 182 3.56 -14.32 17.29
CA LEU A 182 3.20 -15.72 17.44
C LEU A 182 2.80 -16.05 18.89
N GLN A 183 3.51 -15.50 19.87
CA GLN A 183 3.13 -15.62 21.28
C GLN A 183 1.76 -14.99 21.54
N LYS A 184 1.51 -13.80 20.99
CA LYS A 184 0.22 -13.10 21.09
C LYS A 184 -0.92 -13.92 20.46
N ALA A 185 -0.69 -14.50 19.28
CA ALA A 185 -1.66 -15.38 18.60
C ALA A 185 -2.06 -16.57 19.49
N ARG A 186 -1.07 -17.25 20.07
CA ARG A 186 -1.31 -18.40 20.97
C ARG A 186 -2.09 -18.02 22.23
N GLN A 187 -1.86 -16.82 22.77
CA GLN A 187 -2.60 -16.33 23.94
C GLN A 187 -4.06 -16.02 23.57
N GLN A 188 -4.30 -15.33 22.45
CA GLN A 188 -5.64 -15.01 21.98
C GLN A 188 -6.44 -16.27 21.63
N GLY A 189 -5.84 -17.25 20.94
CA GLY A 189 -6.51 -18.51 20.59
C GLY A 189 -6.95 -19.33 21.81
N LYS A 190 -6.17 -19.31 22.90
CA LYS A 190 -6.57 -19.95 24.17
C LYS A 190 -7.75 -19.23 24.85
N GLY A 191 -7.83 -17.91 24.72
CA GLY A 191 -8.94 -17.11 25.24
C GLY A 191 -10.25 -17.44 24.53
N THR A 192 -10.25 -17.39 23.20
CA THR A 192 -11.44 -17.65 22.38
C THR A 192 -11.93 -19.10 22.54
N GLU A 193 -11.04 -20.08 22.68
CA GLU A 193 -11.43 -21.46 22.94
C GLU A 193 -12.11 -21.63 24.31
N LYS A 194 -11.59 -20.98 25.35
CA LYS A 194 -12.18 -21.01 26.69
C LYS A 194 -13.58 -20.36 26.70
N GLU A 195 -13.71 -19.19 26.09
CA GLU A 195 -14.99 -18.48 25.96
C GLU A 195 -16.02 -19.32 25.21
N ARG A 196 -15.62 -19.93 24.09
CA ARG A 196 -16.48 -20.82 23.31
C ARG A 196 -16.96 -22.02 24.13
N LYS A 197 -16.08 -22.63 24.95
CA LYS A 197 -16.45 -23.75 25.84
C LYS A 197 -17.41 -23.31 26.94
N VAL A 198 -17.23 -22.12 27.52
CA VAL A 198 -18.14 -21.57 28.54
C VAL A 198 -19.51 -21.30 27.92
N TYR A 199 -19.57 -20.62 26.77
CA TYR A 199 -20.80 -20.32 26.06
C TYR A 199 -21.56 -21.59 25.64
N ALA A 200 -20.85 -22.60 25.13
CA ALA A 200 -21.44 -23.89 24.78
C ALA A 200 -22.07 -24.62 25.98
N LYS A 201 -21.53 -24.45 27.19
CA LYS A 201 -22.11 -25.01 28.42
C LYS A 201 -23.32 -24.22 28.95
N MET A 202 -23.41 -22.92 28.65
CA MET A 202 -24.56 -22.09 29.04
C MET A 202 -25.80 -22.34 28.17
N LEU A 203 -25.63 -22.88 26.96
CA LEU A 203 -26.71 -23.24 26.05
C LEU A 203 -27.20 -24.69 26.21
N GLN A 204 -26.63 -25.44 27.16
CA GLN A 204 -27.03 -26.80 27.54
C GLN A 204 -27.88 -26.76 28.80
#